data_AF-K0SJG5-F1
#
_entry.id   AF-K0SJG5-F1
#
_cell.length_a   1.000
_cell.length_b   1.000
_cell.length_c   1.000
_cell.angle_alpha   90.00
_cell.angle_beta   90.00
_cell.angle_gamma   90.00
#
_symmetry.space_group_name_H-M   'P 1'
#
loop_
_entity.id
_entity.type
_entity.pdbx_description
1 polymer ?
#
loop_
_entity_poly.entity_id
_entity_poly.type
_entity_poly.pdbx_seq_one_letter_code
_entity_poly.pdbx_strand_id
1 'polypeptide(L)'
;MQNQTEDDILVREELEDAVTEYDGRFKLHYTLDRPPTGWKHSTGFITKDMIDEHLPKAASDGSTQILMCGPPPMIKFACLPNLEALGFKKSDYFTF
;
A
#
# COMPACT_ATOMS: atom_id res chain seq x y z
N MET A 1 -1.67 -2.53 -2.25
CA MET A 1 -1.42 -4.00 -2.27
C MET A 1 -0.31 -4.29 -3.24
N GLN A 2 0.64 -5.18 -2.89
CA GLN A 2 1.74 -5.58 -3.78
C GLN A 2 1.68 -7.09 -4.04
N ASN A 3 1.71 -7.48 -5.31
CA ASN A 3 1.70 -8.88 -5.76
C ASN A 3 2.69 -9.07 -6.91
N GLN A 4 3.01 -10.32 -7.28
CA GLN A 4 3.95 -10.56 -8.38
C GLN A 4 3.29 -10.36 -9.75
N THR A 5 2.10 -10.93 -9.96
CA THR A 5 1.29 -10.82 -11.19
C THR A 5 -0.16 -10.50 -10.85
N GLU A 6 -0.97 -10.20 -11.85
CA GLU A 6 -2.40 -9.90 -11.69
C GLU A 6 -3.18 -11.08 -11.10
N ASP A 7 -2.82 -12.31 -11.48
CA ASP A 7 -3.45 -13.55 -11.00
C ASP A 7 -3.11 -13.89 -9.55
N ASP A 8 -2.03 -13.31 -9.01
CA ASP A 8 -1.61 -13.50 -7.62
C ASP A 8 -2.38 -12.60 -6.63
N ILE A 9 -3.26 -11.71 -7.12
CA ILE A 9 -4.05 -10.82 -6.26
C ILE A 9 -5.14 -11.63 -5.59
N LEU A 10 -4.93 -11.95 -4.32
CA LEU A 10 -5.92 -12.61 -3.48
C LEU A 10 -7.12 -11.69 -3.24
N VAL A 11 -8.31 -12.29 -3.23
CA VAL A 11 -9.61 -11.64 -2.92
C VAL A 11 -9.84 -10.33 -3.68
N ARG A 12 -9.45 -10.30 -4.95
CA ARG A 12 -9.50 -9.08 -5.78
C ARG A 12 -10.91 -8.55 -5.93
N GLU A 13 -11.85 -9.42 -6.29
CA GLU A 13 -13.25 -9.06 -6.50
C GLU A 13 -13.83 -8.42 -5.24
N GLU A 14 -13.60 -9.04 -4.08
CA GLU A 14 -14.08 -8.54 -2.79
C GLU A 14 -13.46 -7.19 -2.41
N LEU A 15 -12.20 -6.94 -2.77
CA LEU A 15 -11.56 -5.64 -2.55
C LEU A 15 -12.14 -4.56 -3.48
N GLU A 16 -12.37 -4.87 -4.75
CA GLU A 16 -12.95 -3.93 -5.72
C GLU A 16 -14.43 -3.64 -5.40
N ASP A 17 -15.18 -4.64 -4.95
CA ASP A 17 -16.54 -4.49 -4.42
C ASP A 17 -16.56 -3.57 -3.20
N ALA A 18 -15.61 -3.73 -2.28
CA ALA A 18 -15.50 -2.86 -1.10
C ALA A 18 -15.22 -1.39 -1.48
N VAL A 19 -14.50 -1.12 -2.56
CA VAL A 19 -14.31 0.26 -3.07
C VAL A 19 -15.67 0.85 -3.47
N THR A 20 -16.51 0.06 -4.13
CA THR A 20 -17.83 0.49 -4.59
C THR A 20 -18.81 0.63 -3.43
N GLU A 21 -18.79 -0.28 -2.46
CA GLU A 21 -19.70 -0.29 -1.31
C GLU A 21 -19.39 0.82 -0.30
N TYR A 22 -18.11 1.06 0.00
CA TYR A 22 -17.67 1.99 1.05
C TYR A 22 -17.19 3.32 0.46
N ASP A 23 -17.90 3.84 -0.54
CA ASP A 23 -17.54 5.02 -1.33
C ASP A 23 -16.90 6.14 -0.49
N GLY A 24 -15.72 6.59 -0.92
CA GLY A 24 -14.89 7.60 -0.26
C GLY A 24 -14.16 7.17 1.02
N ARG A 25 -14.58 6.10 1.70
CA ARG A 25 -13.95 5.62 2.95
C ARG A 25 -12.92 4.51 2.72
N PHE A 26 -13.07 3.75 1.65
CA PHE A 26 -12.08 2.75 1.23
C PHE A 26 -11.42 3.16 -0.08
N LYS A 27 -10.08 3.21 -0.08
CA LYS A 27 -9.28 3.48 -1.27
C LYS A 27 -8.38 2.31 -1.52
N LEU A 28 -8.30 1.89 -2.78
CA LEU A 28 -7.54 0.72 -3.20
C LEU A 28 -6.57 1.09 -4.31
N HIS A 29 -5.32 0.68 -4.12
CA HIS A 29 -4.30 0.78 -5.16
C HIS A 29 -3.41 -0.45 -5.15
N TYR A 30 -3.07 -0.91 -6.34
CA TYR A 30 -2.24 -2.08 -6.55
C TYR A 30 -0.86 -1.69 -7.09
N THR A 31 0.12 -2.53 -6.83
CA THR A 31 1.36 -2.57 -7.59
C THR A 31 1.69 -4.01 -7.92
N LEU A 32 2.32 -4.23 -9.07
CA LEU A 32 2.67 -5.56 -9.57
C LEU A 32 4.14 -5.60 -10.01
N ASP A 33 4.87 -6.66 -9.68
CA ASP A 33 6.23 -6.85 -10.19
C ASP A 33 6.24 -7.07 -11.72
N ARG A 34 5.26 -7.82 -12.23
CA ARG A 34 5.12 -8.21 -13.64
C ARG A 34 3.67 -7.96 -14.08
N PRO A 35 3.30 -6.71 -14.38
CA PRO A 35 1.94 -6.37 -14.80
C PRO A 35 1.66 -6.82 -16.24
N PRO A 36 0.40 -7.08 -16.60
CA PRO A 36 0.00 -7.27 -17.98
C PRO A 36 -0.08 -5.94 -18.76
N THR A 37 -0.18 -6.04 -20.08
CA THR A 37 -0.38 -4.88 -20.95
C THR A 37 -1.66 -4.15 -20.58
N GLY A 38 -1.58 -2.83 -20.40
CA GLY A 38 -2.74 -2.00 -20.06
C GLY A 38 -3.07 -1.94 -18.57
N TRP A 39 -2.18 -2.43 -17.70
CA TRP A 39 -2.30 -2.28 -16.26
C TRP A 39 -2.41 -0.80 -15.84
N LYS A 40 -3.43 -0.49 -15.03
CA LYS A 40 -3.80 0.88 -14.68
C LYS A 40 -3.18 1.39 -13.38
N HIS A 41 -2.56 0.50 -12.61
CA HIS A 41 -1.95 0.85 -11.33
C HIS A 41 -0.42 0.86 -11.43
N SER A 42 0.23 0.92 -10.27
CA SER A 42 1.67 0.99 -10.18
C SER A 42 2.36 -0.31 -10.60
N THR A 43 3.65 -0.21 -10.90
CA THR A 43 4.50 -1.33 -11.33
C THR A 43 5.80 -1.34 -10.51
N GLY A 44 6.25 -2.53 -10.11
CA GLY A 44 7.45 -2.76 -9.32
C GLY A 44 7.19 -2.74 -7.81
N PHE A 45 8.28 -2.67 -7.04
CA PHE A 45 8.22 -2.61 -5.58
C PHE A 45 7.62 -1.31 -5.06
N ILE A 46 7.15 -1.33 -3.81
CA ILE A 46 6.62 -0.15 -3.12
C ILE A 46 7.69 0.94 -3.07
N THR A 47 7.35 2.14 -3.54
CA THR A 47 8.22 3.32 -3.51
C THR A 47 7.66 4.40 -2.59
N LYS A 48 8.51 5.37 -2.27
CA LYS A 48 8.10 6.58 -1.53
C LYS A 48 6.95 7.30 -2.22
N ASP A 49 7.00 7.47 -3.53
CA ASP A 49 5.99 8.23 -4.27
C ASP A 49 4.64 7.50 -4.25
N MET A 50 4.64 6.17 -4.37
CA MET A 50 3.41 5.38 -4.23
C MET A 50 2.78 5.52 -2.84
N ILE A 51 3.58 5.53 -1.77
CA ILE A 51 3.09 5.75 -0.41
C ILE A 51 2.53 7.17 -0.28
N ASP A 52 3.25 8.16 -0.79
CA ASP A 52 2.86 9.57 -0.70
C ASP A 52 1.56 9.85 -1.46
N GLU A 53 1.35 9.21 -2.61
CA GLU A 53 0.15 9.40 -3.44
C GLU A 53 -1.07 8.64 -2.90
N HIS A 54 -0.88 7.41 -2.43
CA HIS A 54 -2.00 6.50 -2.17
C HIS A 54 -2.32 6.24 -0.69
N LEU A 55 -1.42 6.57 0.25
CA LEU A 55 -1.69 6.45 1.69
C LEU A 55 -2.01 7.81 2.33
N PRO A 56 -2.74 7.83 3.47
CA PRO A 56 -2.90 9.05 4.26
C PRO A 56 -1.54 9.62 4.67
N LYS A 57 -1.42 10.95 4.81
CA LYS A 57 -0.19 11.59 5.28
C LYS A 57 0.00 11.36 6.78
N ALA A 58 1.25 11.43 7.24
CA ALA A 58 1.53 11.44 8.67
C ALA A 58 0.81 12.62 9.35
N ALA A 59 0.08 12.32 10.43
CA ALA A 59 -0.68 13.31 11.19
C ALA A 59 -0.02 13.55 12.55
N SER A 60 0.19 14.82 12.90
CA SER A 60 0.89 15.19 14.15
C SER A 60 0.10 14.85 15.42
N ASP A 61 -1.21 14.66 15.30
CA ASP A 61 -2.14 14.33 16.38
C ASP A 61 -2.28 12.82 16.64
N GLY A 62 -1.58 11.98 15.87
CA GLY A 62 -1.63 10.52 16.00
C GLY A 62 -2.91 9.89 15.43
N SER A 63 -3.69 10.62 14.62
CA SER A 63 -4.91 10.10 13.99
C SER A 63 -4.68 9.13 12.83
N THR A 64 -3.43 8.97 12.38
CA THR A 64 -3.06 8.11 11.25
C THR A 64 -2.19 6.95 11.71
N GLN A 65 -2.61 5.73 11.35
CA GLN A 65 -1.87 4.49 11.60
C GLN A 65 -1.69 3.73 10.28
N ILE A 66 -0.47 3.28 10.00
CA ILE A 66 -0.15 2.44 8.85
C ILE A 66 0.06 1.00 9.31
N LEU A 67 -0.69 0.09 8.72
CA LEU A 67 -0.62 -1.34 9.02
C LEU A 67 0.07 -2.06 7.87
N MET A 68 1.05 -2.90 8.18
CA MET A 68 1.84 -3.60 7.16
C MET A 68 1.92 -5.09 7.44
N CYS A 69 1.76 -5.89 6.39
CA CYS A 69 1.95 -7.33 6.40
C CYS A 69 2.57 -7.74 5.06
N GLY A 70 3.52 -8.67 5.08
CA GLY A 70 4.16 -9.21 3.89
C GLY A 70 5.59 -9.69 4.14
N PRO A 71 6.31 -10.09 3.08
CA PRO A 71 7.66 -10.66 3.23
C PRO A 71 8.61 -9.73 3.98
N PRO A 72 9.47 -10.24 4.87
CA PRO A 72 10.40 -9.40 5.64
C PRO A 72 11.26 -8.44 4.78
N PRO A 73 11.73 -8.81 3.58
CA PRO A 73 12.44 -7.88 2.70
C PRO A 73 11.58 -6.71 2.23
N MET A 74 10.30 -6.94 1.91
CA MET A 74 9.38 -5.88 1.47
C MET A 74 9.24 -4.83 2.58
N ILE A 75 8.97 -5.28 3.80
CA ILE A 75 8.82 -4.38 4.96
C ILE A 75 10.11 -3.61 5.22
N LYS A 76 11.25 -4.30 5.31
CA LYS A 76 12.54 -3.72 5.69
C LYS A 76 13.10 -2.73 4.66
N PHE A 77 12.92 -3.01 3.37
CA PHE A 77 13.60 -2.25 2.32
C PHE A 77 12.67 -1.33 1.53
N ALA A 78 11.39 -1.69 1.37
CA ALA A 78 10.44 -0.93 0.55
C ALA A 78 9.42 -0.14 1.37
N CYS A 79 9.03 -0.61 2.56
CA CYS A 79 8.02 0.10 3.37
C CYS A 79 8.65 1.05 4.40
N LEU A 80 9.42 0.51 5.36
CA LEU A 80 9.89 1.28 6.53
C LEU A 80 10.73 2.51 6.15
N PRO A 81 11.76 2.43 5.28
CA PRO A 81 12.57 3.60 4.94
C PRO A 81 11.77 4.70 4.24
N ASN A 82 10.79 4.31 3.41
CA ASN A 82 9.96 5.24 2.67
C ASN A 82 8.93 5.94 3.58
N LEU A 83 8.34 5.22 4.54
CA LEU A 83 7.47 5.82 5.57
C LEU A 83 8.26 6.80 6.44
N GLU A 84 9.43 6.42 6.92
CA GLU A 84 10.26 7.31 7.74
C GLU A 84 10.69 8.57 6.96
N ALA A 85 11.04 8.43 5.68
CA ALA A 85 11.34 9.55 4.79
C ALA A 85 10.15 10.49 4.55
N LEU A 86 8.91 10.01 4.77
CA LEU A 86 7.67 10.79 4.70
C LEU A 86 7.22 11.34 6.06
N GLY A 87 8.03 11.16 7.11
CA GLY A 87 7.81 11.75 8.42
C GLY A 87 6.96 10.90 9.38
N PHE A 88 6.65 9.65 9.02
CA PHE A 88 6.00 8.73 9.95
C PHE A 88 6.98 8.29 11.05
N LYS A 89 6.50 8.25 12.28
CA LYS A 89 7.24 7.77 13.45
C LYS A 89 6.95 6.30 13.69
N LYS A 90 7.79 5.65 14.51
CA LYS A 90 7.59 4.24 14.92
C LYS A 90 6.26 3.96 15.60
N SER A 91 5.64 4.96 16.23
CA SER A 91 4.29 4.86 16.81
C SER A 91 3.20 4.77 15.75
N ASP A 92 3.46 5.29 14.55
CA ASP A 92 2.45 5.53 13.53
C ASP A 92 2.32 4.34 12.57
N TYR A 93 3.12 3.29 12.75
CA TYR A 93 3.00 2.06 11.98
C TYR A 93 3.14 0.78 12.81
N PHE A 94 2.50 -0.29 12.35
CA PHE A 94 2.57 -1.62 12.94
C PHE A 94 2.83 -2.67 11.86
N THR A 95 3.68 -3.65 12.17
CA THR A 95 3.98 -4.79 11.28
C THR A 95 3.45 -6.06 11.95
N PHE A 96 2.65 -6.84 11.21
CA PHE A 96 2.15 -8.15 11.63
C PHE A 96 3.19 -9.26 11.52
#